data_AF-A0A2D9H1L2-F1
#
_entry.id   AF-A0A2D9H1L2-F1
#
_cell.length_a   1.000
_cell.length_b   1.000
_cell.length_c   1.000
_cell.angle_alpha   90.00
_cell.angle_beta   90.00
_cell.angle_gamma   90.00
#
_symmetry.space_group_name_H-M   'P 1'
#
loop_
_entity.id
_entity.type
_entity.pdbx_description
1 polymer ?
#
loop_
_entity_poly.entity_id
_entity_poly.type
_entity_poly.pdbx_seq_one_letter_code
_entity_poly.pdbx_strand_id
1 'polypeptide(L)'
;MFTLVVALAALGCAVLALRTVRAGVRREGPDALPEDVLGLRQEVAALRAEGRDALRHLAAVRYDAFGDMGGHLSWSVALLDDGGNGVVLTSIHGRSEARTYAKSVSAWR
;
A
#
# COMPACT_ATOMS: atom_id res chain seq x y z
N MET A 1 -65.74 -33.49 -1.83
CA MET A 1 -65.14 -33.27 -3.16
C MET A 1 -64.38 -31.94 -3.22
N PHE A 2 -64.99 -30.80 -2.88
CA PHE A 2 -64.34 -29.48 -2.86
C PHE A 2 -63.09 -29.38 -1.96
N THR A 3 -63.12 -29.98 -0.78
CA THR A 3 -62.00 -29.96 0.18
C THR A 3 -60.74 -30.65 -0.37
N LEU A 4 -60.90 -31.73 -1.15
CA LEU A 4 -59.80 -32.45 -1.77
C LEU A 4 -59.12 -31.62 -2.86
N VAL A 5 -59.91 -30.89 -3.65
CA VAL A 5 -59.40 -30.03 -4.73
C VAL A 5 -58.62 -28.84 -4.16
N VAL A 6 -59.13 -28.20 -3.11
CA VAL A 6 -58.46 -27.09 -2.43
C VAL A 6 -57.15 -27.54 -1.79
N ALA A 7 -57.13 -28.72 -1.15
CA ALA A 7 -55.93 -29.28 -0.55
C ALA A 7 -54.83 -29.59 -1.59
N LEU A 8 -55.19 -30.14 -2.75
CA LEU A 8 -54.24 -30.42 -3.84
C LEU A 8 -53.72 -29.15 -4.50
N ALA A 9 -54.57 -28.13 -4.67
CA ALA A 9 -54.15 -26.83 -5.19
C ALA A 9 -53.18 -26.12 -4.22
N ALA A 10 -53.46 -26.16 -2.91
CA ALA A 10 -52.58 -25.61 -1.88
C ALA A 10 -51.21 -26.33 -1.84
N LEU A 11 -51.21 -27.66 -1.96
CA LEU A 11 -49.99 -28.46 -2.02
C LEU A 11 -49.18 -28.14 -3.28
N GLY A 12 -49.85 -27.97 -4.43
CA GLY A 12 -49.22 -27.56 -5.69
C GLY A 12 -48.55 -26.19 -5.59
N CYS A 13 -49.26 -25.19 -5.04
CA CYS A 13 -48.71 -23.85 -4.79
C CYS A 13 -47.53 -23.89 -3.81
N ALA A 14 -47.61 -24.69 -2.74
CA ALA A 14 -46.52 -24.84 -1.77
C ALA A 14 -45.27 -25.46 -2.42
N VAL A 15 -45.44 -26.49 -3.25
CA VAL A 15 -44.33 -27.14 -3.98
C VAL A 15 -43.73 -26.19 -5.00
N LEU A 16 -44.53 -25.40 -5.73
CA LEU A 16 -44.05 -24.38 -6.67
C LEU A 16 -43.29 -23.27 -5.95
N ALA A 17 -43.81 -22.76 -4.83
CA ALA A 17 -43.14 -21.76 -4.00
C ALA A 17 -41.82 -22.28 -3.42
N LEU A 18 -41.78 -23.53 -2.95
CA LEU A 18 -40.55 -24.17 -2.47
C LEU A 18 -39.53 -24.37 -3.60
N ARG A 19 -39.99 -24.63 -4.83
CA ARG A 19 -39.12 -24.75 -6.02
C ARG A 19 -38.56 -23.40 -6.44
N THR A 20 -39.35 -22.33 -6.44
CA THR A 20 -38.87 -20.98 -6.83
C THR A 20 -37.93 -20.41 -5.78
N VAL A 21 -38.21 -20.60 -4.48
CA VAL A 21 -37.31 -20.18 -3.39
C VAL A 21 -36.00 -20.96 -3.43
N ARG A 22 -36.03 -22.29 -3.64
CA ARG A 22 -34.80 -23.10 -3.79
C ARG A 22 -33.99 -22.74 -5.05
N ALA A 23 -34.64 -22.30 -6.12
CA ALA A 23 -33.96 -21.80 -7.32
C ALA A 23 -33.33 -20.41 -7.11
N GLY A 24 -33.90 -19.60 -6.21
CA GLY A 24 -33.35 -18.30 -5.81
C GLY A 24 -32.14 -18.41 -4.88
N VAL A 25 -32.14 -19.37 -3.94
CA VAL A 25 -31.05 -19.57 -2.97
C VAL A 25 -29.80 -20.19 -3.61
N ARG A 26 -29.89 -20.81 -4.79
CA ARG A 26 -28.76 -21.44 -5.49
C ARG A 26 -27.90 -20.47 -6.33
N ARG A 27 -28.02 -19.15 -6.08
CA ARG A 27 -27.29 -18.09 -6.79
C ARG A 27 -26.21 -17.38 -5.99
N GLU A 28 -25.95 -17.78 -4.75
CA GLU A 28 -24.75 -17.34 -4.02
C GLU A 28 -23.75 -18.50 -3.99
N GLY A 29 -23.13 -18.76 -5.14
CA GLY A 29 -21.96 -19.63 -5.21
C GLY A 29 -20.71 -18.88 -4.73
N PRO A 30 -19.67 -19.59 -4.24
CA PRO A 30 -18.40 -19.02 -3.78
C PRO A 30 -17.59 -18.22 -4.83
N ASP A 31 -18.13 -18.09 -6.05
CA ASP A 31 -17.53 -17.42 -7.21
C ASP A 31 -17.86 -15.92 -7.30
N ALA A 32 -18.39 -15.30 -6.24
CA ALA A 32 -18.63 -13.85 -6.19
C ALA A 32 -17.37 -13.02 -5.79
N LEU A 33 -16.23 -13.68 -5.58
CA LEU A 33 -14.95 -13.06 -5.19
C LEU A 33 -13.79 -13.03 -6.24
N PRO A 34 -13.93 -13.35 -7.54
CA PRO A 34 -12.79 -13.23 -8.47
C PRO A 34 -12.52 -11.82 -9.02
N GLU A 35 -13.53 -10.96 -9.21
CA GLU A 35 -13.34 -9.70 -9.95
C GLU A 35 -12.55 -8.64 -9.18
N ASP A 36 -12.73 -8.57 -7.85
CA ASP A 36 -12.06 -7.57 -7.00
C ASP A 36 -10.55 -7.85 -6.84
N VAL A 37 -10.14 -9.13 -6.89
CA VAL A 37 -8.73 -9.51 -6.70
C VAL A 37 -7.84 -9.03 -7.84
N LEU A 38 -8.35 -9.03 -9.08
CA LEU A 38 -7.58 -8.55 -10.23
C LEU A 38 -7.42 -7.02 -10.17
N GLY A 39 -8.50 -6.30 -9.88
CA GLY A 39 -8.49 -4.84 -9.70
C GLY A 39 -7.53 -4.41 -8.59
N LEU A 40 -7.62 -5.05 -7.42
CA LEU A 40 -6.72 -4.78 -6.30
C LEU A 40 -5.26 -5.06 -6.63
N ARG A 41 -4.96 -6.13 -7.39
CA ARG A 41 -3.59 -6.41 -7.84
C ARG A 41 -3.06 -5.34 -8.77
N GLN A 42 -3.90 -4.81 -9.66
CA GLN A 42 -3.54 -3.72 -10.56
C GLN A 42 -3.28 -2.44 -9.76
N GLU A 43 -4.11 -2.12 -8.79
CA GLU A 43 -3.94 -0.95 -7.92
C GLU A 43 -2.67 -1.06 -7.07
N VAL A 44 -2.42 -2.22 -6.45
CA VAL A 44 -1.16 -2.48 -5.73
C VAL A 44 0.05 -2.37 -6.66
N ALA A 45 -0.05 -2.86 -7.89
CA ALA A 45 1.04 -2.72 -8.87
C ALA A 45 1.28 -1.25 -9.26
N ALA A 46 0.21 -0.47 -9.44
CA ALA A 46 0.29 0.96 -9.72
C ALA A 46 0.94 1.73 -8.56
N LEU A 47 0.48 1.51 -7.32
CA LEU A 47 1.05 2.13 -6.13
C LEU A 47 2.53 1.77 -5.93
N ARG A 48 2.89 0.50 -6.14
CA ARG A 48 4.30 0.08 -6.11
C ARG A 48 5.12 0.72 -7.20
N ALA A 49 4.55 0.91 -8.38
CA ALA A 49 5.22 1.56 -9.50
C ALA A 49 5.50 3.04 -9.22
N GLU A 50 4.53 3.74 -8.63
CA GLU A 50 4.65 5.13 -8.19
C GLU A 50 5.67 5.28 -7.06
N GLY A 51 5.70 4.33 -6.11
CA GLY A 51 6.61 4.36 -4.97
C GLY A 51 8.07 3.95 -5.26
N ARG A 52 8.42 3.54 -6.49
CA ARG A 52 9.76 3.00 -6.78
C ARG A 52 10.88 3.95 -6.40
N ASP A 53 10.74 5.23 -6.76
CA ASP A 53 11.77 6.26 -6.56
C ASP A 53 11.59 7.03 -5.24
N ALA A 54 10.73 6.53 -4.34
CA ALA A 54 10.54 7.14 -3.03
C ALA A 54 11.80 6.99 -2.18
N LEU A 55 12.30 8.11 -1.64
CA LEU A 55 13.42 8.14 -0.69
C LEU A 55 12.98 7.51 0.63
N ARG A 56 13.48 6.32 0.94
CA ARG A 56 13.06 5.49 2.07
C ARG A 56 14.19 4.99 2.95
N HIS A 57 15.43 5.19 2.52
CA HIS A 57 16.60 5.03 3.37
C HIS A 57 17.09 6.41 3.78
N LEU A 58 16.82 6.77 5.05
CA LEU A 58 17.22 8.03 5.65
C LEU A 58 18.18 7.79 6.81
N ALA A 59 19.28 8.52 6.83
CA ALA A 59 20.19 8.54 7.96
C ALA A 59 20.73 9.95 8.16
N ALA A 60 20.84 10.38 9.42
CA ALA A 60 21.39 11.68 9.79
C ALA A 60 22.45 11.48 10.88
N VAL A 61 23.57 12.16 10.72
CA VAL A 61 24.65 12.18 11.71
C VAL A 61 25.04 13.61 12.01
N ARG A 62 25.31 13.88 13.29
CA ARG A 62 25.84 15.16 13.77
C ARG A 62 27.23 14.94 14.33
N TYR A 63 28.12 15.89 14.10
CA TYR A 63 29.51 15.79 14.50
C TYR A 63 30.12 17.17 14.68
N ASP A 64 31.28 17.19 15.34
CA ASP A 64 32.17 18.34 15.32
C ASP A 64 33.20 18.13 14.20
N ALA A 65 33.18 19.00 13.19
CA ALA A 65 34.06 18.89 12.03
C ALA A 65 35.48 19.45 12.29
N PHE A 66 35.64 20.27 13.34
CA PHE A 66 36.89 20.96 13.64
C PHE A 66 37.44 20.67 15.05
N GLY A 67 36.65 20.02 15.91
CA GLY A 67 37.04 19.55 17.26
C GLY A 67 37.17 20.66 18.30
N ASP A 68 37.14 21.91 17.87
CA ASP A 68 37.28 23.13 18.66
C ASP A 68 35.98 23.97 18.67
N MET A 69 34.92 23.42 18.08
CA MET A 69 33.63 24.04 17.84
C MET A 69 32.56 23.27 18.63
N GLY A 70 32.41 23.63 19.90
CA GLY A 70 31.40 23.02 20.77
C GLY A 70 30.00 23.02 20.15
N GLY A 71 29.25 21.93 20.36
CA GLY A 71 27.82 21.85 19.99
C GLY A 71 27.45 20.95 18.80
N HIS A 72 28.39 20.21 18.21
CA HIS A 72 28.13 19.28 17.09
C HIS A 72 27.21 19.89 16.02
N LEU A 73 27.62 21.08 15.54
CA LEU A 73 26.83 21.90 14.63
C LEU A 73 26.99 21.48 13.16
N SER A 74 27.99 20.64 12.86
CA SER A 74 28.12 20.02 11.54
C SER A 74 27.27 18.76 11.45
N TRP A 75 26.78 18.46 10.24
CA TRP A 75 25.87 17.35 10.02
C TRP A 75 25.97 16.80 8.60
N SER A 76 25.56 15.54 8.45
CA SER A 76 25.32 14.92 7.15
C SER A 76 24.01 14.14 7.16
N VAL A 77 23.25 14.21 6.08
CA VAL A 77 22.00 13.48 5.87
C VAL A 77 22.08 12.74 4.54
N ALA A 78 21.82 11.43 4.57
CA ALA A 78 21.64 10.59 3.38
C ALA A 78 20.15 10.39 3.14
N LEU A 79 19.72 10.58 1.88
CA LEU A 79 18.35 10.35 1.41
C LEU A 79 18.42 9.48 0.16
N LEU A 80 18.03 8.20 0.26
CA LEU A 80 18.18 7.23 -0.82
C LEU A 80 16.91 6.39 -1.05
N ASP A 81 16.72 5.93 -2.30
CA ASP A 81 15.71 4.94 -2.71
C ASP A 81 16.22 3.49 -2.60
N ASP A 82 15.36 2.46 -2.77
CA ASP A 82 15.84 1.05 -2.76
C ASP A 82 16.76 0.72 -3.95
N GLY A 83 16.79 1.57 -4.98
CA GLY A 83 17.74 1.45 -6.09
C GLY A 83 19.16 1.87 -5.70
N GLY A 84 19.35 2.38 -4.49
CA GLY A 84 20.63 2.88 -4.01
C GLY A 84 21.02 4.24 -4.60
N ASN A 85 20.04 4.98 -5.13
CA ASN A 85 20.25 6.30 -5.70
C ASN A 85 19.68 7.37 -4.78
N GLY A 86 20.25 8.57 -4.88
CA GLY A 86 19.74 9.73 -4.15
C GLY A 86 20.85 10.74 -3.89
N VAL A 87 20.86 11.32 -2.69
CA VAL A 87 21.77 12.41 -2.35
C VAL A 87 22.24 12.33 -0.91
N VAL A 88 23.50 12.73 -0.70
CA VAL A 88 24.02 13.09 0.62
C VAL A 88 24.19 14.59 0.69
N LEU A 89 23.55 15.19 1.69
CA LEU A 89 23.73 16.58 2.06
C LEU A 89 24.68 16.65 3.25
N THR A 90 25.67 17.52 3.16
CA THR A 90 26.64 17.73 4.25
C THR A 90 26.74 19.21 4.53
N SER A 91 26.54 19.61 5.77
CA SER A 91 26.81 20.97 6.23
C SER A 91 27.97 20.96 7.21
N ILE A 92 28.97 21.79 6.92
CA ILE A 92 30.15 21.98 7.75
C ILE A 92 30.06 23.39 8.34
N HIS A 93 29.97 23.46 9.66
CA HIS A 93 29.85 24.70 10.41
C HIS A 93 31.23 25.13 10.93
N GLY A 94 31.76 26.23 10.39
CA GLY A 94 32.96 26.90 10.87
C GLY A 94 32.63 28.10 11.77
N ARG A 95 33.64 28.75 12.37
CA ARG A 95 33.44 29.83 13.35
C ARG A 95 32.65 31.03 12.83
N SER A 96 32.86 31.38 11.56
CA SER A 96 32.30 32.59 10.94
C SER A 96 31.23 32.29 9.87
N GLU A 97 31.16 31.04 9.40
CA GLU A 97 30.29 30.67 8.29
C GLU A 97 29.97 29.17 8.32
N ALA A 98 28.90 28.79 7.63
CA ALA A 98 28.58 27.40 7.35
C ALA A 98 28.54 27.18 5.83
N ARG A 99 29.09 26.06 5.38
CA ARG A 99 29.01 25.64 3.98
C ARG A 99 28.20 24.35 3.88
N THR A 100 27.32 24.29 2.89
CA THR A 100 26.51 23.11 2.61
C THR A 100 26.83 22.57 1.23
N TYR A 101 27.03 21.27 1.15
CA TYR A 101 27.37 20.52 -0.06
C TYR A 101 26.28 19.49 -0.33
N ALA A 102 26.05 19.22 -1.61
CA ALA A 102 25.19 18.15 -2.08
C ALA A 102 25.99 17.23 -3.01
N LYS A 103 26.01 15.94 -2.71
CA LYS A 103 26.65 14.93 -3.55
C LYS A 103 25.62 13.87 -3.95
N SER A 104 25.46 13.65 -5.25
CA SER A 104 24.64 12.55 -5.75
C SER A 104 25.26 11.21 -5.38
N VAL A 105 24.40 10.24 -5.10
CA VAL A 105 24.74 8.84 -4.89
C VAL A 105 24.02 8.03 -5.95
N SER A 106 24.71 7.04 -6.49
CA SER A 106 24.18 6.16 -7.53
C SER A 106 24.64 4.74 -7.24
N ALA A 107 23.71 3.78 -7.32
CA ALA A 107 23.97 2.36 -7.14
C ALA A 107 24.80 2.02 -5.87
N TRP A 108 24.41 2.55 -4.70
CA TRP A 108 25.01 2.12 -3.43
C TRP A 108 24.77 0.60 -3.24
N ARG A 109 25.75 -0.15 -2.75
CA ARG A 109 25.61 -1.58 -2.53
C ARG A 109 26.51 -2.04 -1.41
#